data_AF-A0A7K3F2Y2-F1
#
_entry.id   AF-A0A7K3F2Y2-F1
#
_cell.length_a   1.000
_cell.length_b   1.000
_cell.length_c   1.000
_cell.angle_alpha   90.00
_cell.angle_beta   90.00
_cell.angle_gamma   90.00
#
_symmetry.space_group_name_H-M   'P 1'
#
loop_
_entity.id
_entity.type
_entity.pdbx_description
1 polymer ?
#
loop_
_entity_poly.entity_id
_entity_poly.type
_entity_poly.pdbx_seq_one_letter_code
_entity_poly.pdbx_strand_id
1 'polypeptide(L)'
;MRENAIECRGGLVPLPPGHQDWLPLVFGDADQARTADGAEVLVHYADAVDPEWVHCPPGVNRARVPLTRPQNPTAIRLPDRPGVWIHIEEAAA
;
A
#
# COMPACT_ATOMS: atom_id res chain seq x y z
N MET A 1 -16.49 5.67 -7.87
CA MET A 1 -15.69 5.37 -6.67
C MET A 1 -14.46 6.27 -6.68
N ARG A 2 -14.49 7.39 -5.96
CA ARG A 2 -13.37 8.35 -5.87
C ARG A 2 -13.17 8.91 -4.45
N GLU A 3 -14.06 8.65 -3.52
CA GLU A 3 -14.12 9.43 -2.27
C GLU A 3 -12.95 9.18 -1.32
N ASN A 4 -12.19 8.09 -1.47
CA ASN A 4 -11.05 7.76 -0.60
C ASN A 4 -9.77 7.38 -1.36
N ALA A 5 -9.59 7.88 -2.59
CA ALA A 5 -8.40 7.58 -3.38
C ALA A 5 -7.25 8.50 -2.93
N ILE A 6 -6.09 7.92 -2.68
CA ILE A 6 -4.89 8.62 -2.23
C ILE A 6 -3.88 8.61 -3.37
N GLU A 7 -3.35 9.78 -3.71
CA GLU A 7 -2.30 9.87 -4.72
C GLU A 7 -0.94 9.44 -4.13
N CYS A 8 -0.21 8.64 -4.87
CA CYS A 8 1.15 8.23 -4.54
C CYS A 8 2.13 9.40 -4.72
N ARG A 9 2.23 10.26 -3.70
CA ARG A 9 3.18 11.42 -3.66
C ARG A 9 4.10 11.38 -2.43
N GLY A 10 4.56 10.21 -2.02
CA GLY A 10 5.43 10.09 -0.84
C GLY A 10 4.73 10.35 0.50
N GLY A 11 3.39 10.46 0.49
CA GLY A 11 2.58 10.78 1.66
C GLY A 11 2.52 9.63 2.67
N LEU A 12 2.44 9.98 3.95
CA LEU A 12 2.23 9.03 5.04
C LEU A 12 0.74 8.85 5.29
N VAL A 13 0.26 7.60 5.22
CA VAL A 13 -1.15 7.23 5.36
C VAL A 13 -1.30 6.38 6.62
N PRO A 14 -2.11 6.81 7.62
CA PRO A 14 -2.43 5.98 8.77
C PRO A 14 -3.14 4.69 8.35
N LEU A 15 -2.81 3.59 9.00
CA LEU A 15 -3.44 2.30 8.77
C LEU A 15 -4.34 1.93 9.96
N PRO A 16 -5.53 1.36 9.71
CA PRO A 16 -6.29 0.74 10.77
C PRO A 16 -5.54 -0.49 11.31
N PRO A 17 -5.75 -0.87 12.58
CA PRO A 17 -5.22 -2.13 13.10
C PRO A 17 -5.83 -3.32 12.35
N GLY A 18 -5.15 -4.47 12.38
CA GLY A 18 -5.67 -5.74 11.83
C GLY A 18 -4.98 -6.21 10.55
N HIS A 19 -4.09 -5.40 9.97
CA HIS A 19 -3.24 -5.87 8.87
C HIS A 19 -2.14 -6.79 9.39
N GLN A 20 -2.28 -8.08 9.11
CA GLN A 20 -1.31 -9.12 9.41
C GLN A 20 -0.88 -9.78 8.09
N ASP A 21 0.42 -10.00 7.92
CA ASP A 21 1.08 -10.61 6.75
C ASP A 21 1.06 -9.79 5.44
N TRP A 22 -0.04 -9.08 5.13
CA TRP A 22 -0.20 -8.32 3.88
C TRP A 22 -1.02 -7.05 4.04
N LEU A 23 -0.63 -6.01 3.31
CA LEU A 23 -1.43 -4.81 3.08
C LEU A 23 -1.98 -4.80 1.64
N PRO A 24 -3.29 -4.97 1.44
CA PRO A 24 -3.92 -4.91 0.12
C PRO A 24 -4.03 -3.47 -0.39
N LEU A 25 -3.57 -3.25 -1.63
CA LEU A 25 -3.69 -1.98 -2.35
C LEU A 25 -4.57 -2.19 -3.59
N VAL A 26 -5.49 -1.26 -3.84
CA VAL A 26 -6.35 -1.24 -5.04
C VAL A 26 -6.08 0.03 -5.82
N PHE A 27 -5.65 -0.11 -7.06
CA PHE A 27 -5.35 0.99 -7.96
C PHE A 27 -6.56 1.38 -8.79
N GLY A 28 -6.53 2.59 -9.35
CA GLY A 28 -7.59 3.07 -10.26
C GLY A 28 -7.80 2.14 -11.47
N ASP A 29 -6.73 1.54 -11.99
CA ASP A 29 -6.74 0.58 -13.09
C ASP A 29 -5.48 -0.32 -13.07
N ALA A 30 -5.40 -1.27 -14.00
CA ALA A 30 -4.27 -2.21 -14.09
C ALA A 30 -2.97 -1.57 -14.62
N ASP A 31 -3.05 -0.45 -15.34
CA ASP A 31 -1.87 0.27 -15.84
C ASP A 31 -1.17 1.02 -14.70
N GLN A 32 -1.95 1.62 -13.80
CA GLN A 32 -1.47 2.23 -12.56
C GLN A 32 -0.83 1.19 -11.64
N ALA A 33 -1.48 0.03 -11.45
CA ALA A 33 -0.89 -1.08 -10.68
C ALA A 33 0.44 -1.52 -11.29
N ARG A 34 0.50 -1.78 -12.61
CA ARG A 34 1.77 -2.11 -13.29
C ARG A 34 2.83 -1.03 -13.11
N THR A 35 2.46 0.24 -13.14
CA THR A 35 3.39 1.36 -12.93
C THR A 35 3.96 1.38 -11.50
N ALA A 36 3.19 0.92 -10.51
CA ALA A 36 3.61 0.85 -9.12
C ALA A 36 4.31 -0.47 -8.74
N ASP A 37 4.34 -1.47 -9.63
CA ASP A 37 4.99 -2.75 -9.36
C ASP A 37 6.48 -2.55 -9.04
N GLY A 38 6.93 -3.23 -7.98
CA GLY A 38 8.30 -3.10 -7.47
C GLY A 38 8.63 -1.74 -6.85
N ALA A 39 7.66 -0.83 -6.69
CA ALA A 39 7.89 0.41 -5.96
C ALA A 39 8.10 0.13 -4.46
N GLU A 40 9.06 0.83 -3.87
CA GLU A 40 9.29 0.80 -2.42
C GLU A 40 8.20 1.59 -1.70
N VAL A 41 7.77 1.05 -0.56
CA VAL A 41 6.96 1.72 0.45
C VAL A 41 7.67 1.60 1.79
N LEU A 42 7.42 2.55 2.69
CA LEU A 42 7.92 2.43 4.07
C LEU A 42 6.75 2.06 4.98
N VAL A 43 6.83 0.90 5.62
CA VAL A 43 5.85 0.47 6.59
C VAL A 43 6.30 0.92 7.97
N HIS A 44 5.44 1.71 8.62
CA HIS A 44 5.70 2.24 9.95
C HIS A 44 5.05 1.33 10.99
N TYR A 45 5.84 0.94 11.98
CA TYR A 45 5.43 0.24 13.19
C TYR A 45 5.59 1.18 14.38
N ALA A 46 5.17 0.73 15.57
CA ALA A 46 5.32 1.53 16.79
C ALA A 46 6.81 1.79 17.15
N ASP A 47 7.70 0.87 16.78
CA ASP A 47 9.11 0.83 17.17
C ASP A 47 10.09 0.89 15.99
N ALA A 48 9.60 0.81 14.74
CA ALA A 48 10.43 0.66 13.56
C ALA A 48 9.80 1.25 12.31
N VAL A 49 10.63 1.43 11.28
CA VAL A 49 10.21 1.74 9.91
C VAL A 49 10.98 0.81 8.99
N ASP A 50 10.26 -0.04 8.26
CA ASP A 50 10.87 -1.04 7.39
C ASP A 50 10.49 -0.76 5.92
N PRO A 51 11.44 -0.89 4.98
CA PRO A 51 11.12 -0.84 3.56
C PRO A 51 10.46 -2.15 3.12
N GLU A 52 9.40 -2.05 2.35
CA GLU A 52 8.71 -3.17 1.71
C GLU A 52 8.40 -2.83 0.25
N TRP A 53 8.06 -3.83 -0.56
CA TRP A 53 7.86 -3.66 -2.00
C TRP A 53 6.43 -4.00 -2.41
N VAL A 54 5.88 -3.17 -3.30
CA VAL A 54 4.59 -3.42 -3.92
C VAL A 54 4.71 -4.57 -4.93
N HIS A 55 3.85 -5.57 -4.79
CA HIS A 55 3.74 -6.69 -5.71
C HIS A 55 2.41 -6.67 -6.45
N CYS A 56 2.45 -6.41 -7.75
CA CYS A 56 1.27 -6.33 -8.61
C CYS A 56 1.19 -7.55 -9.53
N PRO A 57 0.20 -8.44 -9.38
CA PRO A 57 -0.04 -9.48 -10.37
C PRO A 57 -0.39 -8.86 -11.74
N PRO A 58 0.03 -9.48 -12.86
CA PRO A 58 -0.20 -8.92 -14.18
C PRO A 58 -1.69 -8.89 -14.53
N GLY A 59 -2.14 -7.78 -15.13
CA GLY A 59 -3.50 -7.64 -15.67
C GLY A 59 -4.59 -7.34 -14.63
N VAL A 60 -4.25 -7.12 -13.36
CA VAL A 60 -5.20 -6.72 -12.31
C VAL A 60 -4.83 -5.36 -11.73
N ASN A 61 -5.82 -4.66 -11.17
CA ASN A 61 -5.63 -3.37 -10.48
C ASN A 61 -5.38 -3.54 -8.98
N ARG A 62 -4.94 -4.71 -8.53
CA ARG A 62 -4.71 -5.02 -7.11
C ARG A 62 -3.25 -5.35 -6.90
N ALA A 63 -2.71 -4.95 -5.76
CA ALA A 63 -1.38 -5.32 -5.32
C ALA A 63 -1.38 -5.68 -3.84
N ARG A 64 -0.25 -6.20 -3.39
CA ARG A 64 0.01 -6.46 -1.98
C ARG A 64 1.38 -5.91 -1.61
N VAL A 65 1.47 -5.38 -0.40
CA VAL A 65 2.75 -5.12 0.27
C VAL A 65 2.89 -6.18 1.36
N PRO A 66 4.00 -6.94 1.42
CA PRO A 66 4.24 -7.86 2.51
C PRO A 66 4.43 -7.10 3.81
N LEU A 67 3.91 -7.65 4.91
CA LEU A 67 4.12 -7.16 6.27
C LEU A 67 4.93 -8.23 6.99
N THR A 68 6.25 -8.10 6.94
CA THR A 68 7.18 -9.12 7.43
C THR A 68 7.24 -9.21 8.96
N ARG A 69 6.79 -8.16 9.65
CA ARG A 69 6.71 -8.12 11.11
C ARG A 69 5.37 -8.66 11.64
N PRO A 70 5.38 -9.35 12.79
CA PRO A 70 4.15 -9.79 13.46
C PRO A 70 3.38 -8.63 14.15
N GLN A 71 4.01 -7.47 14.33
CA GLN A 71 3.35 -6.29 14.90
C GLN A 71 2.38 -5.66 13.89
N ASN A 72 1.31 -5.03 14.40
CA ASN A 72 0.42 -4.24 13.55
C ASN A 72 1.15 -2.99 13.03
N PRO A 73 1.13 -2.73 11.71
CA PRO A 73 1.61 -1.47 11.18
C PRO A 73 0.66 -0.34 11.60
N THR A 74 1.21 0.85 11.78
CA THR A 74 0.47 2.06 12.19
C THR A 74 0.26 3.02 11.03
N ALA A 75 1.15 2.99 10.03
CA ALA A 75 1.06 3.79 8.82
C ALA A 75 1.88 3.19 7.68
N ILE A 76 1.65 3.67 6.47
CA ILE A 76 2.47 3.38 5.29
C ILE A 76 2.83 4.68 4.58
N ARG A 77 4.10 4.84 4.21
CA ARG A 77 4.53 5.87 3.27
C ARG A 77 4.40 5.32 1.85
N LEU A 78 3.55 5.96 1.07
CA LEU A 78 3.33 5.60 -0.34
C LEU A 78 4.55 5.94 -1.19
N PRO A 79 4.74 5.28 -2.35
CA PRO A 79 5.80 5.65 -3.25
C PRO A 79 5.56 7.05 -3.83
N ASP A 80 6.60 7.72 -4.28
CA ASP A 80 6.48 8.96 -5.05
C ASP A 80 6.31 8.64 -6.54
N ARG A 81 5.06 8.40 -6.95
CA ARG A 81 4.65 8.07 -8.31
C ARG A 81 3.43 8.93 -8.68
N PRO A 82 3.64 10.22 -9.03
CA PRO A 82 2.56 11.14 -9.34
C PRO A 82 1.62 10.60 -10.42
N GLY A 83 0.32 10.84 -10.26
CA GLY A 83 -0.71 10.31 -11.16
C GLY A 83 -1.13 8.86 -10.91
N VAL A 84 -0.47 8.14 -9.99
CA VAL A 84 -0.93 6.84 -9.48
C VAL A 84 -1.81 7.06 -8.26
N TRP A 85 -2.99 6.46 -8.25
CA TRP A 85 -3.99 6.57 -7.20
C TRP A 85 -4.33 5.21 -6.63
N ILE A 86 -4.42 5.12 -5.30
CA ILE A 86 -4.74 3.88 -4.60
C ILE A 86 -5.85 4.04 -3.57
N HIS A 87 -6.45 2.91 -3.22
CA HIS A 87 -7.21 2.68 -2.02
C HIS A 87 -6.52 1.57 -1.22
N ILE A 88 -6.47 1.74 0.10
CA ILE A 88 -6.03 0.68 1.00
C ILE A 88 -7.30 -0.01 1.49
N GLU A 89 -7.43 -1.31 1.23
CA GLU A 89 -8.57 -2.08 1.76
C GLU A 89 -8.34 -2.32 3.25
N GLU A 90 -9.37 -2.16 4.08
CA GLU A 90 -9.29 -2.57 5.48
C GLU A 90 -9.16 -4.09 5.57
N ALA A 91 -8.40 -4.58 6.57
CA ALA A 91 -8.38 -6.00 6.86
C ALA A 91 -9.76 -6.43 7.36
N ALA A 92 -10.32 -7.50 6.77
CA ALA A 92 -11.50 -8.14 7.34
C ALA A 92 -11.09 -8.74 8.70
N ALA A 93 -11.71 -8.24 9.77
CA ALA A 93 -11.50 -8.67 11.16
C ALA A 93 -11.83 -10.16 11.38
#